data_AF-A0A7S0G907-F1
#
_entry.id   AF-A0A7S0G907-F1
#
_cell.length_a   1.000
_cell.length_b   1.000
_cell.length_c   1.000
_cell.angle_alpha   90.00
_cell.angle_beta   90.00
_cell.angle_gamma   90.00
#
_symmetry.space_group_name_H-M   'P 1'
#
loop_
_entity.id
_entity.type
_entity.pdbx_description
1 polymer ?
#
loop_
_entity_poly.entity_id
_entity_poly.type
_entity_poly.pdbx_seq_one_letter_code
_entity_poly.pdbx_strand_id
1 'polypeptide(L)'
;GVASRLVGLGKIPPTSEGSRCAVLFSGGIDSMVVARLVDQLLIDDESIDLLNVSFGSAPFQSPDRTAALEGVRELSDLSPSRMWRLVGVNVTTEDIDSERRRITELIFPASTPMDASIATTLWFAVRGRGELLHPQTNDSAAYQTTARV
;
A
#
# COMPACT_ATOMS: atom_id res chain seq x y z
N GLY A 1 -16.94 4.43 25.11
CA GLY A 1 -17.24 3.05 24.72
C GLY A 1 -16.12 2.57 23.83
N VAL A 2 -15.65 1.34 24.06
CA VAL A 2 -14.67 0.58 23.26
C VAL A 2 -13.25 1.17 23.17
N ALA A 3 -12.62 1.45 24.32
CA ALA A 3 -11.17 1.66 24.41
C ALA A 3 -10.53 0.59 25.32
N SER A 4 -10.92 -0.67 25.13
CA SER A 4 -10.48 -1.76 25.99
C SER A 4 -10.01 -2.96 25.18
N ARG A 5 -8.69 -3.17 25.24
CA ARG A 5 -7.96 -4.44 25.12
C ARG A 5 -7.39 -4.81 23.74
N LEU A 6 -6.28 -4.17 23.42
CA LEU A 6 -5.10 -4.83 22.82
C LEU A 6 -3.90 -4.63 23.76
N VAL A 7 -4.03 -5.16 24.98
CA VAL A 7 -2.95 -5.20 25.98
C VAL A 7 -2.11 -6.44 25.67
N GLY A 8 -0.97 -6.27 25.02
CA GLY A 8 -0.02 -7.38 24.80
C GLY A 8 1.04 -7.16 23.72
N LEU A 9 0.78 -6.28 22.75
CA LEU A 9 1.77 -5.88 21.77
C LEU A 9 2.25 -4.48 22.17
N GLY A 10 3.40 -4.39 22.82
CA GLY A 10 4.00 -3.10 23.14
C GLY A 10 4.10 -2.24 21.87
N LYS A 11 3.76 -0.96 21.99
CA LYS A 11 3.93 0.01 20.89
C LYS A 11 5.39 -0.05 20.42
N ILE A 12 5.62 -0.30 19.14
CA ILE A 12 6.98 -0.48 18.62
C ILE A 12 7.62 0.91 18.42
N PRO A 13 8.84 1.19 18.92
CA PRO A 13 9.43 2.53 18.91
C PRO A 13 9.65 3.07 17.48
N PRO A 14 9.56 4.40 17.29
CA PRO A 14 9.75 5.02 15.98
C PRO A 14 11.21 4.86 15.52
N THR A 15 11.42 4.66 14.21
CA THR A 15 12.74 4.79 13.59
C THR A 15 12.85 6.15 12.89
N SER A 16 14.03 6.78 12.98
CA SER A 16 14.27 8.12 12.44
C SER A 16 14.30 8.22 10.91
N GLU A 17 14.16 7.13 10.15
CA GLU A 17 14.39 7.09 8.70
C GLU A 17 13.31 6.35 7.89
N GLY A 18 12.03 6.60 8.18
CA GLY A 18 10.90 6.20 7.34
C GLY A 18 9.89 5.27 8.01
N SER A 19 8.89 4.86 7.25
CA SER A 19 7.76 4.04 7.73
C SER A 19 8.25 2.62 8.05
N ARG A 20 7.85 2.02 9.18
CA ARG A 20 8.24 0.62 9.48
C ARG A 20 7.18 -0.38 9.04
N CYS A 21 5.98 0.10 8.73
CA CYS A 21 4.87 -0.71 8.23
C CYS A 21 4.38 -0.17 6.88
N ALA A 22 4.14 -1.09 5.97
CA ALA A 22 3.44 -0.85 4.72
C ALA A 22 2.17 -1.71 4.66
N VAL A 23 1.14 -1.17 4.01
CA VAL A 23 -0.13 -1.88 3.75
C VAL A 23 -0.37 -1.89 2.25
N LEU A 24 -0.66 -3.07 1.71
CA LEU A 24 -1.20 -3.18 0.35
C LEU A 24 -2.60 -2.56 0.32
N PHE A 25 -2.75 -1.49 -0.45
CA PHE A 25 -3.87 -0.58 -0.29
C PHE A 25 -4.56 -0.32 -1.62
N SER A 26 -5.73 -0.90 -1.83
CA SER A 26 -6.55 -0.67 -3.03
C SER A 26 -7.53 0.48 -2.86
N GLY A 27 -7.76 0.96 -1.63
CA GLY A 27 -8.85 1.88 -1.30
C GLY A 27 -10.21 1.19 -1.14
N GLY A 28 -10.27 -0.13 -1.33
CA GLY A 28 -11.45 -0.92 -0.97
C GLY A 28 -11.57 -1.13 0.55
N ILE A 29 -12.76 -1.54 0.99
CA ILE A 29 -13.11 -1.68 2.42
C ILE A 29 -12.12 -2.52 3.22
N ASP A 30 -11.65 -3.65 2.68
CA ASP A 30 -10.74 -4.54 3.39
C ASP A 30 -9.41 -3.85 3.68
N SER A 31 -8.84 -3.19 2.67
CA SER A 31 -7.57 -2.47 2.81
C SER A 31 -7.69 -1.23 3.70
N MET A 32 -8.86 -0.57 3.69
CA MET A 32 -9.18 0.54 4.60
C MET A 32 -9.23 0.07 6.06
N VAL A 33 -9.89 -1.06 6.32
CA VAL A 33 -9.96 -1.65 7.65
C VAL A 33 -8.56 -2.06 8.12
N VAL A 34 -7.76 -2.71 7.27
CA VAL A 34 -6.37 -3.07 7.61
C VAL A 34 -5.54 -1.83 7.92
N ALA A 35 -5.58 -0.80 7.08
CA ALA A 35 -4.86 0.46 7.33
C ALA A 35 -5.27 1.11 8.66
N ARG A 36 -6.58 1.15 8.95
CA ARG A 36 -7.09 1.70 10.21
C ARG A 36 -6.65 0.90 11.43
N LEU A 37 -6.64 -0.43 11.34
CA LEU A 37 -6.15 -1.31 12.41
C LEU A 37 -4.64 -1.11 12.64
N VAL A 38 -3.85 -0.99 11.58
CA VAL A 38 -2.41 -0.70 11.68
C VAL A 38 -2.18 0.63 12.39
N ASP A 39 -2.94 1.67 12.06
CA ASP A 39 -2.86 2.97 12.77
C ASP A 39 -3.12 2.84 14.27
N GLN A 40 -4.10 2.02 14.69
CA GLN A 40 -4.39 1.82 16.12
C GLN A 40 -3.27 1.07 16.88
N LEU A 41 -2.45 0.31 16.17
CA LEU A 41 -1.38 -0.51 16.75
C LEU A 41 -0.03 0.23 16.82
N LEU A 42 0.20 1.17 15.91
CA LEU A 42 1.47 1.92 15.83
C LEU A 42 1.46 3.16 16.74
N ILE A 43 2.65 3.71 16.98
CA ILE A 43 2.80 5.01 17.64
C ILE A 43 2.34 6.10 16.68
N ASP A 44 1.66 7.09 17.22
CA ASP A 44 0.89 8.12 16.50
C ASP A 44 1.78 8.97 15.55
N ASP A 45 3.08 9.12 15.85
CA ASP A 45 4.05 9.87 15.03
C ASP A 45 4.73 9.04 13.92
N GLU A 46 4.45 7.73 13.84
CA GLU A 46 5.06 6.86 12.84
C GLU A 46 4.31 6.96 11.51
N SER A 47 5.01 7.04 10.37
CA SER A 47 4.34 7.00 9.06
C SER A 47 3.88 5.59 8.70
N ILE A 48 2.80 5.51 7.93
CA ILE A 48 2.31 4.27 7.30
C ILE A 48 2.36 4.45 5.80
N ASP A 49 3.08 3.56 5.12
CA ASP A 49 3.10 3.53 3.67
C ASP A 49 1.94 2.68 3.14
N LEU A 50 1.17 3.25 2.23
CA LEU A 50 0.03 2.61 1.57
C LEU A 50 0.45 2.32 0.14
N LEU A 51 0.74 1.06 -0.16
CA LEU A 51 1.21 0.64 -1.48
C LEU A 51 0.02 0.31 -2.37
N ASN A 52 -0.26 1.19 -3.34
CA ASN A 52 -1.32 0.96 -4.31
C ASN A 52 -0.70 0.66 -5.68
N VAL A 53 -0.99 -0.54 -6.18
CA VAL A 53 -0.54 -1.01 -7.50
C VAL A 53 -1.59 -0.68 -8.54
N SER A 54 -1.16 -0.10 -9.66
CA SER A 54 -2.03 0.15 -10.80
C SER A 54 -1.35 -0.32 -12.08
N PHE A 55 -2.15 -0.92 -12.96
CA PHE A 55 -1.70 -1.52 -14.21
C PHE A 55 -2.12 -0.67 -15.42
N GLY A 56 -1.27 -0.63 -16.44
CA GLY A 56 -1.59 -0.07 -17.75
C GLY A 56 -1.10 1.35 -17.99
N SER A 57 -1.59 1.97 -19.08
CA SER A 57 -1.06 3.23 -19.64
C SER A 57 -1.54 4.51 -18.94
N ALA A 58 -2.56 4.41 -18.08
CA ALA A 58 -3.12 5.54 -17.33
C ALA A 58 -3.31 5.20 -15.84
N PRO A 59 -2.23 4.96 -15.09
CA PRO A 59 -2.31 4.45 -13.73
C PRO A 59 -3.02 5.40 -12.74
N PHE A 60 -2.98 6.71 -13.03
CA PHE A 60 -3.71 7.74 -12.28
C PHE A 60 -5.24 7.63 -12.42
N GLN A 61 -5.73 7.02 -13.50
CA GLN A 61 -7.16 6.94 -13.82
C GLN A 61 -7.76 5.58 -13.47
N SER A 62 -6.97 4.64 -12.94
CA SER A 62 -7.53 3.37 -12.51
C SER A 62 -8.55 3.57 -11.37
N PRO A 63 -9.65 2.80 -11.34
CA PRO A 63 -10.62 2.86 -10.24
C PRO A 63 -9.96 2.67 -8.87
N ASP A 64 -9.04 1.72 -8.75
CA ASP A 64 -8.32 1.44 -7.51
C ASP A 64 -7.43 2.62 -7.08
N ARG A 65 -6.80 3.34 -8.02
CA ARG A 65 -6.02 4.54 -7.68
C ARG A 65 -6.91 5.66 -7.15
N THR A 66 -8.07 5.84 -7.76
CA THR A 66 -9.05 6.86 -7.34
C THR A 66 -9.57 6.55 -5.95
N ALA A 67 -10.00 5.30 -5.72
CA ALA A 67 -10.44 4.82 -4.42
C ALA A 67 -9.34 4.95 -3.36
N ALA A 68 -8.09 4.64 -3.70
CA ALA A 68 -6.97 4.79 -2.77
C ALA A 68 -6.72 6.26 -2.39
N LEU A 69 -6.80 7.19 -3.33
CA LEU A 69 -6.66 8.62 -3.04
C LEU A 69 -7.78 9.11 -2.10
N GLU A 70 -9.02 8.68 -2.34
CA GLU A 70 -10.17 8.99 -1.46
C GLU A 70 -10.01 8.35 -0.08
N GLY A 71 -9.60 7.08 -0.02
CA GLY A 71 -9.36 6.37 1.22
C GLY A 71 -8.28 7.02 2.08
N VAL A 72 -7.21 7.55 1.48
CA VAL A 72 -6.19 8.32 2.21
C VAL A 72 -6.77 9.59 2.82
N ARG A 73 -7.68 10.28 2.13
CA ARG A 73 -8.35 11.47 2.69
C ARG A 73 -9.20 11.10 3.90
N GLU A 74 -10.00 10.04 3.78
CA GLU A 74 -10.82 9.54 4.90
C GLU A 74 -9.96 9.10 6.10
N LEU A 75 -8.87 8.37 5.85
CA LEU A 75 -7.92 7.97 6.90
C LEU A 75 -7.24 9.19 7.55
N SER A 76 -6.93 10.23 6.76
CA SER A 76 -6.34 11.48 7.27
C SER A 76 -7.33 12.26 8.13
N ASP A 77 -8.61 12.29 7.77
CA ASP A 77 -9.66 12.91 8.58
C ASP A 77 -9.89 12.15 9.90
N LEU A 78 -9.83 10.81 9.86
CA LEU A 78 -9.98 9.95 11.04
C LEU A 78 -8.75 9.94 11.96
N SER A 79 -7.56 10.23 11.44
CA SER A 79 -6.29 10.20 12.18
C SER A 79 -5.35 11.31 11.69
N PRO A 80 -5.61 12.58 12.05
CA PRO A 80 -4.92 13.73 11.46
C PRO A 80 -3.45 13.85 11.84
N SER A 81 -3.02 13.22 12.94
CA SER A 81 -1.61 13.18 13.35
C SER A 81 -0.79 12.16 12.56
N ARG A 82 -1.45 11.18 11.91
CA ARG A 82 -0.77 10.12 11.18
C ARG A 82 -0.27 10.65 9.83
N MET A 83 1.01 10.42 9.56
CA MET A 83 1.57 10.62 8.23
C MET A 83 1.25 9.41 7.34
N TRP A 84 0.15 9.52 6.59
CA TRP A 84 -0.22 8.57 5.54
C TRP A 84 0.54 8.86 4.26
N ARG A 85 1.24 7.87 3.71
CA ARG A 85 2.02 8.01 2.48
C ARG A 85 1.49 7.06 1.42
N LEU A 86 0.74 7.59 0.45
CA LEU A 86 0.28 6.79 -0.67
C LEU A 86 1.41 6.62 -1.68
N VAL A 87 1.90 5.39 -1.83
CA VAL A 87 2.94 5.05 -2.81
C VAL A 87 2.27 4.39 -4.01
N GLY A 88 2.36 5.06 -5.16
CA GLY A 88 1.89 4.57 -6.43
C GLY A 88 2.89 3.69 -7.14
N VAL A 89 2.61 2.38 -7.14
CA VAL A 89 3.34 1.40 -7.91
C VAL A 89 2.67 1.29 -9.28
N ASN A 90 3.27 1.90 -10.29
CA ASN A 90 2.76 1.91 -11.65
C ASN A 90 3.44 0.78 -12.44
N VAL A 91 2.65 -0.13 -13.00
CA VAL A 91 3.15 -1.33 -13.66
C VAL A 91 2.69 -1.33 -15.12
N THR A 92 3.66 -1.32 -16.04
CA THR A 92 3.40 -1.38 -17.48
C THR A 92 3.19 -2.82 -17.96
N THR A 93 2.67 -2.99 -19.17
CA THR A 93 2.53 -4.32 -19.78
C THR A 93 3.90 -4.97 -19.99
N GLU A 94 4.90 -4.16 -20.36
CA GLU A 94 6.28 -4.57 -20.55
C GLU A 94 6.90 -5.09 -19.23
N ASP A 95 6.63 -4.42 -18.10
CA ASP A 95 7.07 -4.88 -16.78
C ASP A 95 6.50 -6.26 -16.48
N ILE A 96 5.18 -6.44 -16.68
CA ILE A 96 4.49 -7.72 -16.44
C ILE A 96 5.09 -8.81 -17.33
N ASP A 97 5.25 -8.55 -18.62
CA ASP A 97 5.75 -9.55 -19.57
C ASP A 97 7.19 -9.96 -19.26
N SER A 98 8.03 -9.02 -18.82
CA SER A 98 9.41 -9.31 -18.41
C SER A 98 9.52 -10.25 -17.20
N GLU A 99 8.53 -10.20 -16.29
CA GLU A 99 8.52 -10.99 -15.05
C GLU A 99 7.53 -12.17 -15.08
N ARG A 100 6.70 -12.27 -16.12
CA ARG A 100 5.60 -13.25 -16.25
C ARG A 100 6.04 -14.67 -15.95
N ARG A 101 7.17 -15.11 -16.53
CA ARG A 101 7.69 -16.47 -16.33
C ARG A 101 7.99 -16.70 -14.85
N ARG A 102 8.72 -15.78 -14.22
CA ARG A 102 9.15 -15.90 -12.82
C ARG A 102 7.98 -15.89 -11.86
N ILE A 103 7.00 -15.01 -12.08
CA ILE A 103 5.77 -14.97 -11.28
C ILE A 103 5.01 -16.29 -11.41
N THR A 104 4.84 -16.80 -12.63
CA THR A 104 4.11 -18.06 -12.90
C THR A 104 4.78 -19.25 -12.21
N GLU A 105 6.13 -19.32 -12.26
CA GLU A 105 6.88 -20.37 -11.57
C GLU A 105 6.75 -20.29 -10.04
N LEU A 106 6.73 -19.08 -9.47
CA LEU A 106 6.62 -18.88 -8.02
C LEU A 106 5.25 -19.23 -7.45
N ILE A 107 4.18 -19.13 -8.24
CA ILE A 107 2.81 -19.39 -7.75
C ILE A 107 2.34 -20.82 -7.99
N PHE A 108 3.08 -21.63 -8.73
CA PHE A 108 2.73 -23.03 -8.96
C PHE A 108 2.50 -23.78 -7.62
N PRO A 109 1.45 -24.61 -7.50
CA PRO A 109 0.54 -25.08 -8.54
C PRO A 109 -0.66 -24.17 -8.82
N ALA A 110 -0.78 -23.01 -8.15
CA ALA A 110 -1.83 -22.06 -8.44
C ALA A 110 -1.68 -21.55 -9.88
N SER A 111 -2.79 -21.50 -10.62
CA SER A 111 -2.76 -21.27 -12.07
C SER A 111 -4.02 -20.61 -12.61
N THR A 112 -4.87 -20.04 -11.75
CA THR A 112 -6.04 -19.30 -12.21
C THR A 112 -5.66 -17.87 -12.63
N PRO A 113 -6.46 -17.21 -13.48
CA PRO A 113 -6.25 -15.79 -13.79
C PRO A 113 -6.24 -14.89 -12.55
N MET A 114 -7.03 -15.25 -11.52
CA MET A 114 -7.06 -14.51 -10.25
C MET A 114 -5.76 -14.70 -9.47
N ASP A 115 -5.22 -15.91 -9.40
CA ASP A 115 -3.92 -16.17 -8.76
C ASP A 115 -2.81 -15.35 -9.43
N ALA A 116 -2.79 -15.35 -10.77
CA ALA A 116 -1.82 -14.57 -11.53
C ALA A 116 -1.95 -13.06 -11.27
N SER A 117 -3.17 -12.54 -11.17
CA SER A 117 -3.41 -11.12 -10.85
C SER A 117 -2.91 -10.77 -9.44
N ILE A 118 -3.28 -11.54 -8.43
CA ILE A 118 -2.83 -11.33 -7.04
C ILE A 118 -1.30 -11.43 -6.96
N ALA A 119 -0.71 -12.45 -7.58
CA ALA A 119 0.72 -12.67 -7.60
C ALA A 119 1.47 -11.51 -8.25
N THR A 120 0.96 -11.00 -9.36
CA THR A 120 1.56 -9.87 -10.08
C THR A 120 1.49 -8.60 -9.22
N THR A 121 0.35 -8.31 -8.62
CA THR A 121 0.18 -7.19 -7.66
C THR A 121 1.19 -7.30 -6.52
N LEU A 122 1.27 -8.47 -5.87
CA LEU A 122 2.21 -8.71 -4.78
C LEU A 122 3.65 -8.54 -5.22
N TRP A 123 4.03 -9.13 -6.35
CA TRP A 123 5.36 -9.07 -6.92
C TRP A 123 5.85 -7.63 -7.09
N PHE A 124 5.04 -6.76 -7.67
CA PHE A 124 5.43 -5.36 -7.86
C PHE A 124 5.36 -4.55 -6.56
N ALA A 125 4.35 -4.78 -5.71
CA ALA A 125 4.21 -4.04 -4.47
C ALA A 125 5.37 -4.29 -3.49
N VAL A 126 5.79 -5.54 -3.27
CA VAL A 126 6.81 -5.90 -2.27
C VAL A 126 8.20 -5.37 -2.59
N ARG A 127 8.45 -4.91 -3.83
CA ARG A 127 9.68 -4.18 -4.20
C ARG A 127 9.75 -2.81 -3.53
N GLY A 128 8.62 -2.29 -3.08
CA GLY A 128 8.53 -1.04 -2.36
C GLY A 128 8.91 0.19 -3.17
N ARG A 129 8.86 0.11 -4.50
CA ARG A 129 9.24 1.16 -5.43
C ARG A 129 8.03 1.76 -6.10
N GLY A 130 7.94 3.08 -6.10
CA GLY A 130 6.88 3.78 -6.81
C GLY A 130 7.06 5.28 -6.71
N GLU A 131 5.93 5.98 -6.75
CA GLU A 131 5.87 7.42 -6.60
C GLU A 131 5.05 7.78 -5.36
N LEU A 132 5.58 8.63 -4.49
CA LEU A 132 4.79 9.20 -3.41
C LEU A 132 3.78 10.17 -4.03
N LEU A 133 2.50 9.84 -3.90
CA LEU A 133 1.39 10.57 -4.48
C LEU A 133 0.83 11.58 -3.47
N HIS A 134 0.58 12.80 -3.93
CA HIS A 134 -0.09 13.80 -3.12
C HIS A 134 -1.62 13.68 -3.27
N PRO A 135 -2.42 13.48 -2.19
CA PRO A 135 -3.85 13.22 -2.32
C PRO A 135 -4.69 14.36 -2.94
N GLN A 136 -4.15 15.57 -3.02
CA GLN A 136 -4.87 16.76 -3.49
C GLN A 136 -4.25 17.40 -4.74
N THR A 137 -3.08 16.95 -5.19
CA THR A 137 -2.42 17.48 -6.40
C THR A 137 -2.06 16.34 -7.33
N ASN A 138 -1.78 16.64 -8.60
CA ASN A 138 -1.20 15.64 -9.52
C ASN A 138 0.32 15.53 -9.38
N ASP A 139 0.88 16.04 -8.28
CA ASP A 139 2.31 15.96 -8.04
C ASP A 139 2.67 14.60 -7.49
N SER A 140 3.81 14.10 -7.92
CA SER A 140 4.41 12.89 -7.41
C SER A 140 5.92 12.99 -7.39
N ALA A 141 6.55 12.23 -6.50
CA ALA A 141 8.00 12.13 -6.43
C ALA A 141 8.41 10.66 -6.31
N ALA A 142 9.49 10.27 -6.97
CA ALA A 142 10.04 8.92 -6.84
C ALA A 142 10.27 8.58 -5.36
N TYR A 143 9.81 7.41 -4.93
CA TYR A 143 9.83 6.99 -3.55
C TYR A 143 10.14 5.50 -3.42
N GLN A 144 10.95 5.17 -2.43
CA GLN A 144 11.24 3.80 -2.02
C GLN A 144 10.82 3.69 -0.56
N THR A 145 9.86 2.80 -0.27
CA THR A 145 9.50 2.52 1.12
C THR A 145 10.67 1.87 1.85
N THR A 146 10.88 2.26 3.10
CA THR A 146 11.79 1.60 4.03
C THR A 146 11.07 0.55 4.88
N ALA A 147 9.74 0.47 4.77
CA ALA A 147 8.94 -0.52 5.46
C ALA A 147 9.16 -1.90 4.86
N ARG A 148 9.03 -2.91 5.72
CA ARG A 148 8.88 -4.28 5.24
C ARG A 148 7.42 -4.47 4.81
N VAL A 149 7.25 -4.98 3.60
CA VAL A 149 5.96 -5.40 3.02
C VAL A 149 5.73 -6.86 3.35
#